data_AF-A0A3C2D229-F1
#
_entry.id   AF-A0A3C2D229-F1
#
_cell.length_a   1.000
_cell.length_b   1.000
_cell.length_c   1.000
_cell.angle_alpha   90.00
_cell.angle_beta   90.00
_cell.angle_gamma   90.00
#
_symmetry.space_group_name_H-M   'P 1'
#
loop_
_entity.id
_entity.type
_entity.pdbx_description
1 polymer ?
#
loop_
_entity_poly.entity_id
_entity_poly.type
_entity_poly.pdbx_seq_one_letter_code
_entity_poly.pdbx_strand_id
1 'polypeptide(L)'
;MRNDQGWNFQDKQTKEAIRRFSKIGAEHGPFDLALLECGQCNKSWKYIHMMPEQTVQAAIDLKTKAMMPVHWDKFALGLHAWDEPIERVTNEAHRLQVPNIHPMIGETVDLDKFGAVTEWWKGIN
;
A
#
# COMPACT_ATOMS: atom_id res chain seq x y z
N MET A 1 -31.19 27.50 -5.92
CA MET A 1 -30.31 26.90 -4.91
C MET A 1 -30.31 25.40 -5.18
N ARG A 2 -29.27 24.89 -5.85
CA ARG A 2 -29.09 23.45 -6.09
C ARG A 2 -28.28 22.91 -4.92
N ASN A 3 -28.69 21.75 -4.39
CA ASN A 3 -28.01 21.08 -3.29
C ASN A 3 -26.94 20.18 -3.88
N ASP A 4 -25.68 20.52 -3.62
CA ASP A 4 -24.48 19.92 -4.21
C ASP A 4 -24.05 18.66 -3.44
N GLN A 5 -24.97 17.73 -3.20
CA GLN A 5 -24.63 16.42 -2.63
C GLN A 5 -24.12 15.51 -3.76
N GLY A 6 -22.91 15.79 -4.23
CA GLY A 6 -22.16 14.95 -5.17
C GLY A 6 -21.76 13.63 -4.50
N TRP A 7 -22.67 12.66 -4.48
CA TRP A 7 -22.37 11.30 -4.08
C TRP A 7 -21.67 10.58 -5.25
N ASN A 8 -20.35 10.75 -5.34
CA ASN A 8 -19.54 10.06 -6.34
C ASN A 8 -19.45 8.56 -5.97
N PHE A 9 -19.98 7.67 -6.82
CA PHE A 9 -19.96 6.21 -6.62
C PHE A 9 -18.54 5.67 -6.35
N GLN A 10 -17.54 6.37 -6.87
CA GLN A 10 -16.11 6.12 -6.68
C GLN A 10 -15.63 6.22 -5.22
N ASP A 11 -16.21 7.12 -4.43
CA ASP A 11 -15.89 7.25 -3.01
C ASP A 11 -16.39 6.05 -2.22
N LYS A 12 -17.53 5.48 -2.60
CA LYS A 12 -18.16 4.38 -1.84
C LYS A 12 -17.34 3.10 -1.89
N GLN A 13 -16.85 2.72 -3.07
CA GLN A 13 -16.12 1.46 -3.24
C GLN A 13 -14.72 1.53 -2.62
N THR A 14 -14.07 2.69 -2.72
CA THR A 14 -12.83 3.00 -1.99
C THR A 14 -13.06 2.93 -0.48
N LYS A 15 -14.14 3.54 0.02
CA LYS A 15 -14.54 3.49 1.43
C LYS A 15 -14.91 2.07 1.88
N GLU A 16 -15.46 1.22 1.01
CA GLU A 16 -15.79 -0.18 1.32
C GLU A 16 -14.56 -1.07 1.44
N ALA A 17 -13.57 -0.93 0.56
CA ALA A 17 -12.29 -1.64 0.66
C ALA A 17 -11.55 -1.25 1.96
N ILE A 18 -11.48 0.05 2.25
CA ILE A 18 -10.91 0.60 3.50
C ILE A 18 -11.68 0.06 4.72
N ARG A 19 -13.03 0.07 4.67
CA ARG A 19 -13.88 -0.45 5.76
C ARG A 19 -13.63 -1.93 6.06
N ARG A 20 -13.23 -2.72 5.06
CA ARG A 20 -12.91 -4.14 5.26
C ARG A 20 -11.62 -4.31 6.06
N PHE A 21 -10.58 -3.52 5.77
CA PHE A 21 -9.33 -3.57 6.53
C PHE A 21 -9.51 -3.11 7.97
N SER A 22 -10.25 -2.02 8.23
CA SER A 22 -10.47 -1.55 9.60
C SER A 22 -11.23 -2.58 10.43
N LYS A 23 -12.19 -3.29 9.81
CA LYS A 23 -12.90 -4.40 10.47
C LYS A 23 -11.94 -5.55 10.81
N ILE A 24 -11.11 -5.97 9.86
CA ILE A 24 -10.13 -7.04 10.08
C ILE A 24 -9.13 -6.66 11.17
N GLY A 25 -8.60 -5.43 11.15
CA GLY A 25 -7.68 -4.94 12.19
C GLY A 25 -8.34 -4.79 13.56
N ALA A 26 -9.66 -4.56 13.62
CA ALA A 26 -10.41 -4.58 14.88
C ALA A 26 -10.63 -6.00 15.43
N GLU A 27 -10.88 -6.98 14.56
CA GLU A 27 -11.19 -8.36 14.95
C GLU A 27 -9.95 -9.23 15.21
N HIS A 28 -8.85 -8.97 14.49
CA HIS A 28 -7.69 -9.86 14.45
C HIS A 28 -6.35 -9.18 14.70
N GLY A 29 -6.29 -7.84 14.68
CA GLY A 29 -5.06 -7.09 14.87
C GLY A 29 -4.63 -6.94 16.34
N PRO A 30 -3.41 -6.44 16.60
CA PRO A 30 -2.44 -5.97 15.61
C PRO A 30 -1.71 -7.13 14.90
N PHE A 31 -1.35 -6.92 13.64
CA PHE A 31 -0.51 -7.85 12.88
C PHE A 31 0.97 -7.48 13.03
N ASP A 32 1.86 -8.46 13.03
CA ASP A 32 3.30 -8.17 13.00
C ASP A 32 3.73 -7.62 11.63
N LEU A 33 3.26 -8.24 10.55
CA LEU A 33 3.57 -7.84 9.18
C LEU A 33 2.34 -7.95 8.27
N ALA A 34 2.13 -6.95 7.42
CA ALA A 34 1.11 -6.96 6.38
C ALA A 34 1.74 -6.86 4.99
N LEU A 35 1.48 -7.83 4.13
CA LEU A 35 1.89 -7.83 2.72
C LEU A 35 0.76 -7.20 1.92
N LEU A 36 0.99 -6.02 1.34
CA LEU A 36 -0.06 -5.23 0.72
C LEU A 36 0.35 -4.81 -0.69
N GLU A 37 -0.55 -5.00 -1.67
CA GLU A 37 -0.26 -4.63 -3.06
C GLU A 37 -0.06 -3.11 -3.20
N CYS A 38 0.89 -2.68 -4.03
CA CYS A 38 1.04 -1.28 -4.42
C CYS A 38 1.21 -1.08 -5.94
N GLY A 39 1.56 -2.13 -6.69
CA GLY A 39 1.80 -2.05 -8.13
C GLY A 39 0.55 -2.22 -9.00
N GLN A 40 0.71 -1.98 -10.32
CA GLN A 40 -0.38 -2.02 -11.32
C GLN A 40 -1.49 -0.99 -11.05
N CYS A 41 -1.13 0.11 -10.39
CA CYS A 41 -2.05 1.18 -10.05
C CYS A 41 -2.38 2.02 -11.30
N ASN A 42 -3.59 1.84 -11.83
CA ASN A 42 -4.14 2.71 -12.87
C ASN A 42 -5.49 3.26 -12.39
N LYS A 43 -5.75 4.56 -12.60
CA LYS A 43 -7.05 5.18 -12.31
C LYS A 43 -8.21 4.45 -13.00
N SER A 44 -7.97 3.85 -14.17
CA SER A 44 -8.92 3.04 -14.90
C SER A 44 -9.20 1.67 -14.24
N TRP A 45 -8.30 1.17 -13.40
CA TRP A 45 -8.38 -0.13 -12.72
C TRP A 45 -8.61 -0.01 -11.20
N LYS A 46 -8.99 1.18 -10.73
CA LYS A 46 -9.27 1.51 -9.31
C LYS A 46 -10.27 0.59 -8.59
N TYR A 47 -11.01 -0.25 -9.31
CA TYR A 47 -11.98 -1.18 -8.75
C TYR A 47 -11.38 -2.55 -8.41
N ILE A 48 -10.18 -2.83 -8.92
CA ILE A 48 -9.50 -4.13 -8.76
C ILE A 48 -8.07 -3.99 -8.22
N HIS A 49 -7.54 -2.77 -8.15
CA HIS A 49 -6.22 -2.46 -7.56
C HIS A 49 -6.29 -1.25 -6.64
N MET A 50 -5.57 -1.33 -5.51
CA MET A 50 -5.31 -0.18 -4.65
C MET A 50 -4.32 0.79 -5.30
N MET A 51 -4.52 2.08 -5.05
CA MET A 51 -3.47 3.08 -5.26
C MET A 51 -2.41 2.95 -4.15
N PRO A 52 -1.13 3.27 -4.41
CA PRO A 52 -0.05 3.18 -3.43
C PRO A 52 -0.37 3.84 -2.08
N GLU A 53 -1.09 4.96 -2.07
CA GLU A 53 -1.44 5.65 -0.84
C GLU A 53 -2.52 4.91 -0.04
N GLN A 54 -3.40 4.18 -0.72
CA GLN A 54 -4.41 3.34 -0.08
C GLN A 54 -3.78 2.09 0.56
N THR A 55 -2.66 1.61 0.02
CA THR A 55 -1.85 0.55 0.63
C THR A 55 -1.38 0.95 2.04
N VAL A 56 -0.91 2.19 2.21
CA VAL A 56 -0.49 2.71 3.52
C VAL A 56 -1.68 2.84 4.46
N GLN A 57 -2.81 3.33 3.96
CA GLN A 57 -4.05 3.41 4.75
C GLN A 57 -4.51 2.02 5.23
N ALA A 58 -4.45 0.99 4.36
CA ALA A 58 -4.77 -0.38 4.73
C ALA A 58 -3.85 -0.92 5.84
N ALA A 59 -2.56 -0.59 5.83
CA ALA A 59 -1.63 -0.95 6.90
C ALA A 59 -2.04 -0.34 8.26
N ILE A 60 -2.43 0.94 8.26
CA ILE A 60 -2.94 1.63 9.46
C ILE A 60 -4.22 0.95 9.96
N ASP A 61 -5.15 0.67 9.06
CA ASP A 61 -6.44 0.05 9.38
C ASP A 61 -6.28 -1.37 9.93
N LEU A 62 -5.29 -2.12 9.44
CA LEU A 62 -4.91 -3.42 9.98
C LEU A 62 -4.17 -3.34 11.32
N LYS A 63 -3.73 -2.16 11.74
CA LYS A 63 -2.88 -1.95 12.93
C LYS A 63 -1.60 -2.80 12.87
N THR A 64 -0.97 -2.85 11.70
CA THR A 64 0.25 -3.64 11.52
C THR A 64 1.46 -2.95 12.18
N LYS A 65 2.41 -3.73 12.72
CA LYS A 65 3.70 -3.20 13.19
C LYS A 65 4.58 -2.75 12.02
N ALA A 66 4.55 -3.49 10.91
CA ALA A 66 5.17 -3.11 9.64
C ALA A 66 4.34 -3.57 8.44
N MET A 67 4.49 -2.87 7.31
CA MET A 67 3.98 -3.27 6.00
C MET A 67 5.14 -3.56 5.05
N MET A 68 4.90 -4.51 4.14
CA MET A 68 5.76 -4.81 3.00
C MET A 68 4.95 -4.61 1.72
N PRO A 69 5.22 -3.55 0.93
CA PRO A 69 4.61 -3.37 -0.37
C PRO A 69 5.01 -4.49 -1.32
N VAL A 70 4.02 -5.11 -1.96
CA VAL A 70 4.21 -6.18 -2.95
C VAL A 70 3.59 -5.81 -4.30
N HIS A 71 3.74 -6.70 -5.28
CA HIS A 71 3.16 -6.56 -6.62
C HIS A 71 3.81 -5.46 -7.51
N TRP A 72 5.01 -5.02 -7.15
CA TRP A 72 5.87 -4.15 -7.95
C TRP A 72 7.13 -4.91 -8.44
N ASP A 73 7.95 -4.28 -9.29
CA ASP A 73 9.27 -4.75 -9.78
C ASP A 73 9.36 -6.02 -10.67
N LYS A 74 8.32 -6.86 -10.73
CA LYS A 74 8.41 -8.12 -11.51
C LYS A 74 7.93 -8.02 -12.97
N PHE A 75 6.79 -7.35 -13.22
CA PHE A 75 6.14 -7.32 -14.53
C PHE A 75 5.61 -5.93 -14.87
N ALA A 76 5.92 -5.46 -16.09
CA ALA A 76 5.41 -4.20 -16.63
C ALA A 76 3.99 -4.39 -17.19
N LEU A 77 2.99 -4.40 -16.31
CA LEU A 77 1.57 -4.52 -16.67
C LEU A 77 0.80 -3.18 -16.53
N GLY A 78 1.42 -2.18 -15.89
CA GLY A 78 0.89 -0.83 -15.77
C GLY A 78 1.48 0.13 -16.81
N LEU A 79 0.92 1.34 -16.88
CA LEU A 79 1.43 2.43 -17.74
C LEU A 79 2.43 3.36 -17.03
N HIS A 80 2.68 3.12 -15.74
CA HIS A 80 3.63 3.86 -14.92
C HIS A 80 5.05 3.30 -15.08
N ALA A 81 6.07 4.07 -14.67
CA ALA A 81 7.43 3.54 -14.53
C ALA A 81 7.44 2.37 -13.51
N TRP A 82 8.39 1.45 -13.63
CA TRP A 82 8.40 0.23 -12.84
C TRP A 82 8.55 0.48 -11.32
N ASP A 83 9.25 1.56 -10.97
CA ASP A 83 9.60 2.05 -9.64
C ASP A 83 8.60 3.07 -9.07
N GLU A 84 7.82 3.76 -9.91
CA GLU A 84 6.82 4.76 -9.47
C GLU A 84 5.93 4.25 -8.30
N PRO A 85 5.39 3.02 -8.30
CA PRO A 85 4.55 2.55 -7.21
C PRO A 85 5.28 2.45 -5.87
N ILE A 86 6.53 1.98 -5.87
CA ILE A 86 7.31 1.81 -4.64
C ILE A 86 7.75 3.18 -4.09
N GLU A 87 8.07 4.13 -4.97
CA GLU A 87 8.38 5.50 -4.55
C GLU A 87 7.18 6.16 -3.87
N ARG A 88 5.99 6.02 -4.46
CA ARG A 88 4.76 6.63 -3.93
C ARG A 88 4.35 6.03 -2.59
N VAL A 89 4.34 4.70 -2.47
CA VAL A 89 4.00 4.04 -1.19
C VAL A 89 5.03 4.36 -0.10
N THR A 90 6.31 4.42 -0.45
CA THR A 90 7.39 4.74 0.51
C THR A 90 7.30 6.19 0.99
N ASN A 91 7.05 7.14 0.08
CA ASN A 91 6.83 8.54 0.43
C ASN A 91 5.60 8.72 1.33
N GLU A 92 4.50 8.03 1.04
CA GLU A 92 3.29 8.10 1.85
C GLU A 92 3.48 7.45 3.22
N ALA A 93 4.18 6.31 3.29
CA ALA A 93 4.51 5.65 4.55
C ALA A 93 5.40 6.53 5.43
N HIS A 94 6.38 7.23 4.85
CA HIS A 94 7.15 8.25 5.56
C HIS A 94 6.27 9.39 6.06
N ARG A 95 5.37 9.91 5.23
CA ARG A 95 4.45 11.01 5.59
C ARG A 95 3.53 10.64 6.76
N LEU A 96 3.04 9.41 6.79
CA LEU A 96 2.12 8.89 7.82
C LEU A 96 2.82 8.15 8.96
N GLN A 97 4.15 8.09 8.96
CA GLN A 97 4.97 7.43 9.97
C GLN A 97 4.62 5.94 10.14
N VAL A 98 4.38 5.24 9.03
CA VAL A 98 4.06 3.81 9.01
C VAL A 98 5.31 2.98 8.74
N PRO A 99 5.60 1.99 9.62
CA PRO A 99 6.41 0.81 9.39
C PRO A 99 6.60 0.33 7.96
N ASN A 100 7.57 0.74 7.14
CA ASN A 100 7.67 0.25 5.74
C ASN A 100 8.97 -0.51 5.50
N ILE A 101 8.87 -1.79 5.13
CA ILE A 101 10.02 -2.60 4.75
C ILE A 101 9.96 -2.98 3.27
N HIS A 102 11.13 -3.06 2.66
CA HIS A 102 11.29 -3.46 1.27
C HIS A 102 12.59 -4.27 1.16
N PRO A 103 12.57 -5.53 1.63
CA PRO A 103 13.71 -6.43 1.43
C PRO A 103 14.02 -6.56 -0.05
N MET A 104 15.30 -6.76 -0.38
CA MET A 104 15.69 -7.05 -1.75
C MET A 104 15.20 -8.45 -2.16
N ILE A 105 14.99 -8.68 -3.46
CA ILE A 105 14.48 -9.98 -3.93
C ILE A 105 15.40 -11.12 -3.45
N GLY A 106 14.82 -12.04 -2.68
CA GLY A 106 15.53 -13.19 -2.09
C GLY A 106 16.13 -12.94 -0.71
N GLU A 107 16.05 -11.72 -0.17
CA GLU A 107 16.47 -11.40 1.19
C GLU A 107 15.49 -11.97 2.23
N THR A 108 16.03 -12.53 3.32
CA THR A 108 15.26 -13.05 4.44
C THR A 108 14.87 -11.93 5.41
N VAL A 109 13.62 -11.94 5.88
CA VAL A 109 13.12 -10.97 6.87
C VAL A 109 12.98 -11.65 8.23
N ASP A 110 13.55 -11.03 9.25
CA ASP A 110 13.29 -11.35 10.66
C ASP A 110 12.05 -10.58 11.14
N LEU A 111 11.05 -11.30 11.65
CA LEU A 111 9.78 -10.73 12.11
C LEU A 111 9.86 -10.14 13.52
N ASP A 112 10.84 -10.55 14.32
CA ASP A 112 11.10 -9.97 15.64
C ASP A 112 11.93 -8.68 15.53
N LYS A 113 12.71 -8.57 14.45
CA LYS A 113 13.54 -7.41 14.16
C LYS A 113 13.51 -7.08 12.67
N PHE A 114 12.58 -6.22 12.29
CA PHE A 114 12.57 -5.64 10.95
C PHE A 114 13.92 -4.98 10.65
N GLY A 115 14.54 -5.41 9.54
CA GLY A 115 15.86 -4.97 9.12
C GLY A 115 15.91 -3.50 8.74
N ALA A 116 17.10 -3.04 8.32
CA ALA A 116 17.25 -1.69 7.81
C ALA A 116 16.39 -1.49 6.56
N VAL A 117 15.71 -0.35 6.50
CA VAL A 117 14.90 0.06 5.36
C VAL A 117 15.85 0.58 4.27
N THR A 118 16.16 -0.25 3.27
CA THR A 118 17.04 0.12 2.14
C THR A 118 16.26 0.29 0.85
N GLU A 119 16.20 1.49 0.32
CA GLU A 119 15.51 1.77 -0.95
C GLU A 119 16.34 1.29 -2.15
N TRP A 120 16.52 -0.02 -2.24
CA TRP A 120 17.48 -0.69 -3.13
C TRP A 120 17.24 -0.45 -4.61
N TRP A 121 16.03 -0.04 -4.99
CA TRP A 121 15.70 0.34 -6.36
C TRP A 121 16.36 1.66 -6.79
N LYS A 122 16.75 2.52 -5.84
CA LYS A 122 17.43 3.79 -6.15
C LYS A 122 18.78 3.51 -6.80
N GLY A 123 18.91 3.89 -8.08
CA GLY A 123 20.14 3.73 -8.86
C GLY A 123 20.18 2.47 -9.73
N ILE A 124 19.08 1.70 -9.78
CA ILE A 124 18.87 0.67 -10.78
C ILE A 124 18.21 1.33 -12.00
N ASN A 125 18.86 1.28 -13.16
CA ASN A 125 18.37 1.84 -14.43
C ASN A 125 17.99 0.72 -15.40
#